data_AF-A0A6I1FIU1-F1
#
_entry.id   AF-A0A6I1FIU1-F1
#
_cell.length_a   1.000
_cell.length_b   1.000
_cell.length_c   1.000
_cell.angle_alpha   90.00
_cell.angle_beta   90.00
_cell.angle_gamma   90.00
#
_symmetry.space_group_name_H-M   'P 1'
#
loop_
_entity.id
_entity.type
_entity.pdbx_description
1 polymer ?
#
loop_
_entity_poly.entity_id
_entity_poly.type
_entity_poly.pdbx_seq_one_letter_code
_entity_poly.pdbx_strand_id
1 'polypeptide(L)'
;MDFTIHYLSFFVIRVDDKEENKRAQHFQTLNEEEYENSSLKDFLDGEFTKIAKRKADRHPKAEQVPTKIGFFTAEPGHDLSSNPNYNLFAKAKAAYSLLEFQEASEQFATLYTQTSAARGGVFIVAKAQIKKYFDDSFVFILKCDFEPKVASIADPSSLIQHVELAITTKNMKSIQYPYMPEEGMVEEGELKIHQASHARYFEDFLKYVGYEQSMPEIVKTQVIDFVRETAIEDLEDESPERAQFEEAMEIWAESPKRELQERFTTEEVVEAASRMVEHTPELELKMKLDHMSVNAMLSDFGESVHLAKLGDRYVVLMEADSVVFEKGFSPIEFHKPEDLHEVIERIRGKQGSFSR
;
A
#
# COMPACT_ATOMS: atom_id res chain seq x y z
N MET A 1 15.23 14.57 -7.75
CA MET A 1 15.64 15.01 -6.42
C MET A 1 17.13 14.82 -6.35
N ASP A 2 17.83 15.75 -5.73
CA ASP A 2 19.29 15.71 -5.59
C ASP A 2 19.58 15.72 -4.09
N PHE A 3 20.17 14.62 -3.62
CA PHE A 3 20.45 14.39 -2.20
C PHE A 3 21.94 14.61 -1.95
N THR A 4 22.27 15.34 -0.91
CA THR A 4 23.60 15.30 -0.28
C THR A 4 23.59 14.18 0.75
N ILE A 5 24.50 13.22 0.63
CA ILE A 5 24.64 12.14 1.61
C ILE A 5 25.65 12.56 2.66
N HIS A 6 25.19 12.80 3.89
CA HIS A 6 26.05 13.20 5.00
C HIS A 6 26.85 12.01 5.53
N TYR A 7 26.16 10.90 5.74
CA TYR A 7 26.75 9.66 6.23
C TYR A 7 26.10 8.44 5.60
N LEU A 8 26.88 7.39 5.40
CA LEU A 8 26.36 6.13 4.87
C LEU A 8 27.10 4.92 5.45
N SER A 9 26.37 4.05 6.13
CA SER A 9 26.89 2.84 6.78
C SER A 9 26.51 1.59 5.98
N PHE A 10 27.48 0.72 5.74
CA PHE A 10 27.32 -0.56 5.05
C PHE A 10 27.50 -1.75 6.01
N PHE A 11 26.57 -2.68 5.96
CA PHE A 11 26.62 -3.94 6.70
C PHE A 11 26.41 -5.12 5.76
N VAL A 12 27.19 -6.18 5.98
CA VAL A 12 27.00 -7.47 5.33
C VAL A 12 26.24 -8.38 6.29
N ILE A 13 25.04 -8.79 5.88
CA ILE A 13 24.22 -9.73 6.64
C ILE A 13 24.54 -11.14 6.15
N ARG A 14 24.95 -12.01 7.07
CA ARG A 14 25.14 -13.44 6.82
C ARG A 14 24.15 -14.24 7.63
N VAL A 15 23.52 -15.19 6.97
CA VAL A 15 22.59 -16.14 7.57
C VAL A 15 23.14 -17.51 7.24
N ASP A 16 23.53 -18.27 8.26
CA ASP A 16 23.99 -19.64 8.09
C ASP A 16 22.79 -20.58 8.23
N ASP A 17 22.45 -21.30 7.14
CA ASP A 17 21.26 -22.15 7.05
C ASP A 17 21.29 -23.34 8.03
N LYS A 18 22.43 -23.62 8.67
CA LYS A 18 22.64 -24.78 9.54
C LYS A 18 22.54 -24.49 11.03
N GLU A 19 22.67 -23.24 11.47
CA GLU A 19 22.79 -22.91 12.91
C GLU A 19 21.84 -21.79 13.37
N GLU A 20 20.91 -21.32 12.52
CA GLU A 20 20.09 -20.11 12.78
C GLU A 20 20.90 -18.86 13.19
N ASN A 21 22.23 -18.90 13.03
CA ASN A 21 23.15 -17.84 13.39
C ASN A 21 23.09 -16.73 12.33
N LYS A 22 22.29 -15.70 12.63
CA LYS A 22 22.16 -14.48 11.83
C LYS A 22 23.10 -13.42 12.41
N ARG A 23 24.00 -12.88 11.59
CA ARG A 23 24.93 -11.82 12.03
C ARG A 23 25.00 -10.67 11.03
N ALA A 24 25.08 -9.47 11.57
CA ALA A 24 25.40 -8.26 10.83
C ALA A 24 26.88 -7.93 11.07
N GLN A 25 27.65 -7.83 10.00
CA GLN A 25 29.03 -7.38 10.05
C GLN A 25 29.10 -5.98 9.45
N HIS A 26 29.52 -5.00 10.25
CA HIS A 26 29.88 -3.67 9.74
C HIS A 26 31.05 -3.79 8.77
N PHE A 27 30.91 -3.14 7.61
CA PHE A 27 31.95 -3.13 6.58
C PHE A 27 32.66 -1.78 6.55
N GLN A 28 31.90 -0.70 6.40
CA GLN A 28 32.42 0.66 6.34
C GLN A 28 31.31 1.68 6.61
N THR A 29 31.69 2.83 7.16
CA THR A 29 30.86 4.04 7.18
C THR A 29 31.59 5.13 6.39
N LEU A 30 30.89 5.77 5.46
CA LEU A 30 31.40 6.87 4.63
C LEU A 30 30.83 8.20 5.13
N ASN A 31 31.63 9.25 5.10
CA ASN A 31 31.16 10.63 5.16
C ASN A 31 30.80 11.18 3.77
N GLU A 32 30.38 12.44 3.69
CA GLU A 32 30.02 13.11 2.43
C GLU A 32 31.13 13.06 1.37
N GLU A 33 32.36 13.47 1.71
CA GLU A 33 33.48 13.49 0.76
C GLU A 33 33.84 12.08 0.27
N GLU A 34 33.85 11.10 1.18
CA GLU A 34 34.12 9.71 0.85
C GLU A 34 33.03 9.10 -0.05
N TYR A 35 31.76 9.47 0.18
CA TYR A 35 30.64 9.04 -0.65
C TYR A 35 30.69 9.66 -2.04
N GLU A 36 30.92 10.97 -2.13
CA GLU A 36 30.98 11.72 -3.40
C GLU A 36 32.08 11.19 -4.33
N ASN A 37 33.19 10.71 -3.76
CA ASN A 37 34.30 10.10 -4.50
C ASN A 37 34.15 8.57 -4.69
N SER A 38 33.06 7.97 -4.21
CA SER A 38 32.85 6.52 -4.28
C SER A 38 32.23 6.07 -5.60
N SER A 39 32.56 4.86 -6.04
CA SER A 39 31.89 4.22 -7.19
C SER A 39 30.43 3.84 -6.92
N LEU A 40 29.96 3.96 -5.66
CA LEU A 40 28.60 3.62 -5.25
C LEU A 40 27.62 4.78 -5.47
N LYS A 41 28.13 6.00 -5.64
CA LYS A 41 27.34 7.22 -5.78
C LYS A 41 26.31 7.12 -6.90
N ASP A 42 26.76 6.85 -8.12
CA ASP A 42 25.89 6.79 -9.30
C ASP A 42 24.78 5.73 -9.16
N PHE A 43 25.10 4.63 -8.45
CA PHE A 43 24.15 3.57 -8.16
C PHE A 43 23.12 3.99 -7.11
N LEU A 44 23.56 4.54 -5.97
CA LEU A 44 22.69 4.83 -4.83
C LEU A 44 21.88 6.12 -5.02
N ASP A 45 22.40 7.16 -5.68
CA ASP A 45 21.67 8.41 -5.95
C ASP A 45 20.39 8.15 -6.76
N GLY A 46 20.50 7.27 -7.76
CA GLY A 46 19.37 6.83 -8.56
C GLY A 46 18.31 6.11 -7.71
N GLU A 47 18.75 5.28 -6.77
CA GLU A 47 17.86 4.53 -5.88
C GLU A 47 17.18 5.42 -4.83
N PHE A 48 17.90 6.34 -4.17
CA PHE A 48 17.30 7.31 -3.24
C PHE A 48 16.23 8.15 -3.93
N THR A 49 16.50 8.61 -5.15
CA THR A 49 15.54 9.37 -5.95
C THR A 49 14.29 8.54 -6.26
N LYS A 50 14.46 7.25 -6.64
CA LYS A 50 13.32 6.35 -6.90
C LYS A 50 12.50 6.10 -5.63
N ILE A 51 13.15 5.89 -4.48
CA ILE A 51 12.49 5.69 -3.18
C ILE A 51 11.66 6.92 -2.83
N ALA A 52 12.25 8.11 -2.91
CA ALA A 52 11.59 9.36 -2.57
C ALA A 52 10.39 9.64 -3.49
N LYS A 53 10.51 9.42 -4.80
CA LYS A 53 9.43 9.60 -5.78
C LYS A 53 8.37 8.51 -5.78
N ARG A 54 8.61 7.35 -5.16
CA ARG A 54 7.65 6.25 -5.14
C ARG A 54 6.40 6.67 -4.37
N LYS A 55 5.25 6.61 -5.04
CA LYS A 55 3.96 6.89 -4.44
C LYS A 55 3.64 5.87 -3.33
N ALA A 56 3.11 6.37 -2.23
CA ALA A 56 2.50 5.58 -1.17
C ALA A 56 1.13 6.21 -0.91
N ASP A 57 0.09 5.40 -0.93
CA ASP A 57 -1.27 5.85 -0.63
C ASP A 57 -1.55 5.57 0.86
N ARG A 58 -2.16 6.54 1.56
CA ARG A 58 -2.53 6.38 2.98
C ARG A 58 -3.53 5.25 3.17
N HIS A 59 -4.51 5.16 2.28
CA HIS A 59 -5.45 4.06 2.20
C HIS A 59 -5.29 3.35 0.85
N PRO A 60 -4.46 2.29 0.79
CA PRO A 60 -4.24 1.55 -0.44
C PRO A 60 -5.53 0.96 -1.02
N LYS A 61 -5.69 1.00 -2.35
CA LYS A 61 -6.83 0.39 -3.06
C LYS A 61 -6.85 -1.14 -3.03
N ALA A 62 -5.79 -1.76 -2.52
CA ALA A 62 -5.65 -3.21 -2.35
C ALA A 62 -5.01 -3.52 -1.00
N GLU A 63 -5.39 -4.63 -0.37
CA GLU A 63 -4.81 -5.06 0.92
C GLU A 63 -3.28 -5.27 0.83
N GLN A 64 -2.82 -5.76 -0.32
CA GLN A 64 -1.40 -6.02 -0.56
C GLN A 64 -0.85 -5.02 -1.56
N VAL A 65 -0.22 -3.97 -1.03
CA VAL A 65 0.56 -3.02 -1.82
C VAL A 65 2.04 -3.08 -1.47
N PRO A 66 2.93 -2.87 -2.45
CA PRO A 66 4.37 -2.93 -2.22
C PRO A 66 4.89 -1.71 -1.47
N THR A 67 4.18 -0.59 -1.42
CA THR A 67 4.60 0.61 -0.70
C THR A 67 3.52 0.99 0.30
N LYS A 68 3.91 1.20 1.55
CA LYS A 68 3.02 1.53 2.66
C LYS A 68 3.55 2.74 3.43
N ILE A 69 2.64 3.45 4.08
CA ILE A 69 2.96 4.46 5.07
C ILE A 69 2.79 3.80 6.45
N GLY A 70 3.81 3.90 7.29
CA GLY A 70 3.75 3.48 8.68
C GLY A 70 3.82 4.70 9.60
N PHE A 71 3.15 4.64 10.73
CA PHE A 71 3.17 5.68 11.76
C PHE A 71 3.72 5.13 13.07
N PHE A 72 4.54 5.90 13.77
CA PHE A 72 5.05 5.50 15.08
C PHE A 72 3.93 5.55 16.12
N THR A 73 3.77 4.49 16.91
CA THR A 73 2.79 4.45 18.00
C THR A 73 3.38 5.04 19.28
N ALA A 74 2.68 5.97 19.92
CA ALA A 74 3.04 6.48 21.25
C ALA A 74 2.26 5.73 22.33
N GLU A 75 2.83 5.66 23.55
CA GLU A 75 2.08 5.21 24.70
C GLU A 75 1.00 6.24 25.07
N PRO A 76 -0.19 5.82 25.56
CA PRO A 76 -1.26 6.75 25.90
C PRO A 76 -0.78 7.84 26.88
N GLY A 77 -0.90 9.11 26.49
CA GLY A 77 -0.48 10.26 27.30
C GLY A 77 1.01 10.64 27.18
N HIS A 78 1.77 9.94 26.33
CA HIS A 78 3.17 10.25 26.03
C HIS A 78 3.35 10.72 24.58
N ASP A 79 4.46 11.40 24.30
CA ASP A 79 4.84 11.79 22.95
C ASP A 79 5.54 10.64 22.20
N LEU A 80 5.94 10.88 20.95
CA LEU A 80 6.65 9.88 20.13
C LEU A 80 7.99 9.44 20.74
N SER A 81 8.53 10.15 21.73
CA SER A 81 9.77 9.73 22.40
C SER A 81 9.58 8.47 23.26
N SER A 82 8.34 8.07 23.55
CA SER A 82 8.08 6.76 24.17
C SER A 82 8.32 5.60 23.19
N ASN A 83 8.38 5.87 21.88
CA ASN A 83 8.52 4.84 20.85
C ASN A 83 10.01 4.51 20.59
N PRO A 84 10.45 3.26 20.84
CA PRO A 84 11.85 2.88 20.64
C PRO A 84 12.31 2.95 19.17
N ASN A 85 11.43 2.65 18.21
CA ASN A 85 11.76 2.76 16.80
C ASN A 85 11.95 4.24 16.41
N TYR A 86 11.05 5.13 16.83
CA TYR A 86 11.16 6.58 16.58
C TYR A 86 12.48 7.12 17.12
N ASN A 87 12.83 6.80 18.38
CA ASN A 87 14.07 7.25 19.01
C ASN A 87 15.31 6.83 18.23
N LEU A 88 15.33 5.62 17.67
CA LEU A 88 16.45 5.12 16.89
C LEU A 88 16.60 5.88 15.57
N PHE A 89 15.49 6.14 14.87
CA PHE A 89 15.48 6.97 13.68
C PHE A 89 15.88 8.42 13.97
N ALA A 90 15.36 9.00 15.05
CA ALA A 90 15.73 10.33 15.51
C ALA A 90 17.22 10.41 15.84
N LYS A 91 17.80 9.41 16.52
CA LYS A 91 19.25 9.33 16.79
C LYS A 91 20.07 9.32 15.51
N ALA A 92 19.70 8.49 14.53
CA ALA A 92 20.41 8.42 13.25
C ALA A 92 20.29 9.73 12.44
N LYS A 93 19.10 10.35 12.43
CA LYS A 93 18.85 11.64 11.77
C LYS A 93 19.65 12.77 12.42
N ALA A 94 19.72 12.79 13.75
CA ALA A 94 20.41 13.82 14.52
C ALA A 94 21.93 13.60 14.66
N ALA A 95 22.49 12.49 14.18
CA ALA A 95 23.92 12.21 14.31
C ALA A 95 24.79 13.28 13.64
N TYR A 96 25.81 13.77 14.35
CA TYR A 96 26.73 14.81 13.86
C TYR A 96 28.14 14.29 13.61
N SER A 97 28.42 13.04 13.95
CA SER A 97 29.71 12.39 13.67
C SER A 97 29.53 11.00 13.04
N LEU A 98 30.58 10.55 12.36
CA LEU A 98 30.68 9.19 11.80
C LEU A 98 30.40 8.11 12.86
N LEU A 99 30.96 8.28 14.07
CA LEU A 99 30.80 7.32 15.15
C LEU A 99 29.35 7.24 15.65
N GLU A 100 28.73 8.40 15.95
CA GLU A 100 27.33 8.45 16.38
C GLU A 100 26.39 7.82 15.35
N PHE A 101 26.62 8.10 14.07
CA PHE A 101 25.82 7.55 12.98
C PHE A 101 26.04 6.05 12.83
N GLN A 102 27.29 5.58 12.93
CA GLN A 102 27.61 4.16 12.89
C GLN A 102 26.92 3.40 14.04
N GLU A 103 26.99 3.89 15.27
CA GLU A 103 26.34 3.25 16.43
C GLU A 103 24.81 3.13 16.27
N ALA A 104 24.16 4.16 15.72
CA ALA A 104 22.74 4.10 15.42
C ALA A 104 22.46 3.10 14.27
N SER A 105 23.33 3.08 13.26
CA SER A 105 23.22 2.16 12.11
C SER A 105 23.40 0.69 12.51
N GLU A 106 24.31 0.40 13.45
CA GLU A 106 24.55 -0.93 14.01
C GLU A 106 23.32 -1.47 14.73
N GLN A 107 22.57 -0.61 15.43
CA GLN A 107 21.33 -1.00 16.09
C GLN A 107 20.25 -1.40 15.06
N PHE A 108 20.12 -0.67 13.95
CA PHE A 108 19.24 -1.09 12.86
C PHE A 108 19.67 -2.44 12.28
N ALA A 109 20.96 -2.63 11.98
CA ALA A 109 21.43 -3.90 11.43
C ALA A 109 21.18 -5.07 12.40
N THR A 110 21.37 -4.85 13.70
CA THR A 110 21.09 -5.83 14.76
C THR A 110 19.60 -6.17 14.84
N LEU A 111 18.72 -5.17 14.88
CA LEU A 111 17.26 -5.37 14.88
C LEU A 111 16.80 -6.17 13.66
N TYR A 112 17.36 -5.87 12.48
CA TYR A 112 17.05 -6.62 11.26
C TYR A 112 17.45 -8.10 11.39
N THR A 113 18.62 -8.41 11.95
CA THR A 113 19.05 -9.82 12.15
C THR A 113 18.20 -10.60 13.15
N GLN A 114 17.52 -9.91 14.08
CA GLN A 114 16.62 -10.55 15.04
C GLN A 114 15.25 -10.92 14.44
N THR A 115 14.93 -10.42 13.24
CA THR A 115 13.66 -10.77 12.57
C THR A 115 13.66 -12.23 12.11
N SER A 116 12.51 -12.89 12.22
CA SER A 116 12.33 -14.29 11.80
C SER A 116 12.70 -14.47 10.32
N ALA A 117 12.35 -13.50 9.49
CA ALA A 117 12.54 -13.53 8.06
C ALA A 117 13.91 -13.01 7.59
N ALA A 118 14.84 -12.59 8.47
CA ALA A 118 16.11 -12.00 8.02
C ALA A 118 16.84 -12.88 6.98
N ARG A 119 17.18 -12.28 5.83
CA ARG A 119 17.95 -12.91 4.75
C ARG A 119 19.31 -12.25 4.58
N GLY A 120 20.27 -13.05 4.12
CA GLY A 120 21.60 -12.58 3.75
C GLY A 120 21.55 -11.52 2.65
N GLY A 121 22.56 -10.66 2.62
CA GLY A 121 22.58 -9.52 1.72
C GLY A 121 23.37 -8.34 2.27
N VAL A 122 23.12 -7.17 1.69
CA VAL A 122 23.67 -5.89 2.14
C VAL A 122 22.55 -5.09 2.81
N PHE A 123 22.88 -4.53 3.98
CA PHE A 123 22.03 -3.62 4.72
C PHE A 123 22.73 -2.26 4.77
N ILE A 124 22.05 -1.22 4.30
CA ILE A 124 22.60 0.12 4.13
C ILE A 124 21.76 1.09 4.95
N VAL A 125 22.41 1.98 5.69
CA VAL A 125 21.75 3.09 6.38
C VAL A 125 22.40 4.38 5.89
N ALA A 126 21.63 5.32 5.39
CA ALA A 126 22.12 6.59 4.86
C ALA A 126 21.39 7.78 5.52
N LYS A 127 22.15 8.78 5.96
CA LYS A 127 21.63 10.11 6.31
C LYS A 127 21.82 11.02 5.11
N ALA A 128 20.73 11.57 4.59
CA ALA A 128 20.70 12.35 3.36
C ALA A 128 19.89 13.63 3.53
N GLN A 129 20.22 14.68 2.80
CA GLN A 129 19.47 15.95 2.80
C GLN A 129 19.17 16.39 1.37
N ILE A 130 17.98 16.93 1.12
CA ILE A 130 17.59 17.42 -0.21
C ILE A 130 18.18 18.82 -0.43
N LYS A 131 19.05 18.99 -1.43
CA LYS A 131 19.82 20.23 -1.65
C LYS A 131 18.99 21.50 -1.87
N LYS A 132 17.78 21.38 -2.42
CA LYS A 132 17.02 22.54 -2.96
C LYS A 132 15.83 22.99 -2.14
N TYR A 133 15.38 22.20 -1.16
CA TYR A 133 14.06 22.40 -0.57
C TYR A 133 14.01 22.30 0.95
N PHE A 134 15.03 21.74 1.62
CA PHE A 134 14.97 21.44 3.05
C PHE A 134 16.31 21.58 3.77
N ASP A 135 16.25 22.05 5.01
CA ASP A 135 17.30 21.87 6.00
C ASP A 135 17.21 20.51 6.71
N ASP A 136 16.06 19.83 6.61
CA ASP A 136 15.83 18.56 7.26
C ASP A 136 16.54 17.39 6.58
N SER A 137 17.14 16.55 7.43
CA SER A 137 17.76 15.29 7.01
C SER A 137 16.74 14.14 7.01
N PHE A 138 16.92 13.24 6.07
CA PHE A 138 16.25 11.95 5.95
C PHE A 138 17.21 10.82 6.32
N VAL A 139 16.66 9.75 6.86
CA VAL A 139 17.30 8.45 7.06
C VAL A 139 16.68 7.48 6.06
N PHE A 140 17.52 6.94 5.19
CA PHE A 140 17.17 5.84 4.31
C PHE A 140 17.75 4.54 4.86
N ILE A 141 16.95 3.49 4.90
CA ILE A 141 17.41 2.13 5.16
C ILE A 141 17.16 1.31 3.90
N LEU A 142 18.17 0.60 3.41
CA LEU A 142 18.06 -0.24 2.23
C LEU A 142 18.52 -1.64 2.56
N LYS A 143 17.76 -2.61 2.07
CA LYS A 143 18.12 -4.02 2.15
C LYS A 143 18.16 -4.57 0.73
N CYS A 144 19.35 -4.99 0.30
CA CYS A 144 19.58 -5.64 -0.97
C CYS A 144 19.95 -7.12 -0.77
N ASP A 145 19.36 -8.02 -1.56
CA ASP A 145 19.78 -9.42 -1.61
C ASP A 145 21.07 -9.58 -2.42
N PHE A 146 21.86 -10.61 -2.11
CA PHE A 146 22.97 -11.02 -2.97
C PHE A 146 22.46 -11.86 -4.13
N GLU A 147 22.94 -11.56 -5.34
CA GLU A 147 22.82 -12.47 -6.48
C GLU A 147 24.12 -13.26 -6.65
N PRO A 148 24.09 -14.61 -6.60
CA PRO A 148 25.28 -15.42 -6.77
C PRO A 148 25.68 -15.50 -8.26
N LYS A 149 26.99 -15.64 -8.52
CA LYS A 149 27.56 -15.95 -9.85
C LYS A 149 27.29 -14.89 -10.92
N VAL A 150 27.39 -13.61 -10.58
CA VAL A 150 27.27 -12.52 -11.55
C VAL A 150 28.62 -12.27 -12.22
N ALA A 151 28.66 -12.38 -13.55
CA ALA A 151 29.80 -11.96 -14.35
C ALA A 151 29.65 -10.47 -14.67
N SER A 152 30.61 -9.65 -14.26
CA SER A 152 30.65 -8.22 -14.60
C SER A 152 31.76 -7.95 -15.62
N ILE A 153 31.51 -7.07 -16.58
CA ILE A 153 32.52 -6.61 -17.54
C ILE A 153 33.07 -5.29 -16.98
N ALA A 154 34.31 -5.33 -16.48
CA ALA A 154 34.91 -4.18 -15.81
C ALA A 154 35.58 -3.21 -16.79
N ASP A 155 36.20 -3.72 -17.87
CA ASP A 155 36.98 -2.89 -18.82
C ASP A 155 37.13 -3.62 -20.17
N PRO A 156 37.21 -2.95 -21.34
CA PRO A 156 37.39 -3.61 -22.64
C PRO A 156 38.67 -4.46 -22.76
N SER A 157 39.67 -4.22 -21.91
CA SER A 157 40.92 -4.99 -21.80
C SER A 157 40.86 -6.16 -20.80
N SER A 158 39.84 -6.23 -19.94
CA SER A 158 39.61 -7.36 -19.03
C SER A 158 38.17 -7.86 -19.20
N LEU A 159 38.02 -8.85 -20.09
CA LEU A 159 36.72 -9.26 -20.62
C LEU A 159 35.70 -9.72 -19.56
N ILE A 160 36.13 -10.31 -18.44
CA ILE A 160 35.22 -10.83 -17.41
C ILE A 160 35.89 -10.73 -16.03
N GLN A 161 35.30 -9.93 -15.13
CA GLN A 161 35.58 -9.99 -13.69
C GLN A 161 34.48 -10.83 -13.04
N HIS A 162 34.86 -11.96 -12.45
CA HIS A 162 33.95 -12.76 -11.63
C HIS A 162 33.72 -12.05 -10.31
N VAL A 163 32.49 -11.55 -10.12
CA VAL A 163 32.04 -10.98 -8.85
C VAL A 163 31.31 -12.10 -8.12
N GLU A 164 31.89 -12.57 -7.01
CA GLU A 164 31.29 -13.66 -6.22
C GLU A 164 29.90 -13.29 -5.69
N LEU A 165 29.69 -12.01 -5.35
CA LEU A 165 28.45 -11.46 -4.80
C LEU A 165 28.16 -10.08 -5.38
N ALA A 166 27.08 -9.94 -6.14
CA ALA A 166 26.61 -8.66 -6.64
C ALA A 166 25.34 -8.20 -5.89
N ILE A 167 25.17 -6.87 -5.76
CA ILE A 167 24.00 -6.23 -5.17
C ILE A 167 22.98 -5.98 -6.29
N THR A 168 21.75 -6.45 -6.10
CA THR A 168 20.65 -6.24 -7.06
C THR A 168 19.61 -5.26 -6.52
N THR A 169 19.04 -4.44 -7.41
CA THR A 169 17.94 -3.51 -7.09
C THR A 169 16.56 -4.11 -7.35
N LYS A 170 16.49 -5.26 -8.05
CA LYS A 170 15.24 -5.84 -8.56
C LYS A 170 14.20 -6.14 -7.46
N ASN A 171 14.66 -6.40 -6.24
CA ASN A 171 13.81 -6.65 -5.06
C ASN A 171 14.28 -5.86 -3.84
N MET A 172 14.95 -4.72 -4.06
CA MET A 172 15.46 -3.90 -2.98
C MET A 172 14.31 -3.41 -2.12
N LYS A 173 14.46 -3.61 -0.81
CA LYS A 173 13.51 -3.12 0.19
C LYS A 173 14.08 -1.83 0.76
N SER A 174 13.22 -0.86 1.03
CA SER A 174 13.66 0.43 1.54
C SER A 174 12.72 1.01 2.57
N ILE A 175 13.28 1.77 3.52
CA ILE A 175 12.57 2.69 4.38
C ILE A 175 13.07 4.09 4.08
N GLN A 176 12.16 5.06 4.05
CA GLN A 176 12.45 6.48 4.10
C GLN A 176 11.80 7.06 5.36
N TYR A 177 12.61 7.66 6.21
CA TYR A 177 12.16 8.43 7.37
C TYR A 177 12.79 9.83 7.36
N PRO A 178 12.06 10.91 7.66
CA PRO A 178 10.60 10.92 7.81
C PRO A 178 9.90 10.74 6.46
N TYR A 179 8.60 10.46 6.52
CA TYR A 179 7.79 10.40 5.30
C TYR A 179 7.66 11.81 4.69
N MET A 180 7.78 11.88 3.37
CA MET A 180 7.62 13.10 2.58
C MET A 180 6.45 12.87 1.61
N PRO A 181 5.22 13.30 1.97
CA PRO A 181 4.06 13.17 1.10
C PRO A 181 4.24 13.94 -0.22
N GLU A 182 4.71 15.18 -0.10
CA GLU A 182 4.96 16.11 -1.19
C GLU A 182 6.33 16.79 -1.02
N GLU A 183 6.92 17.26 -2.12
CA GLU A 183 8.15 18.04 -2.06
C GLU A 183 7.92 19.32 -1.23
N GLY A 184 8.54 19.41 -0.05
CA GLY A 184 8.34 20.54 0.87
C GLY A 184 7.55 20.20 2.15
N MET A 185 6.94 19.00 2.24
CA MET A 185 6.22 18.55 3.43
C MET A 185 6.85 17.30 4.04
N VAL A 186 7.04 17.29 5.36
CA VAL A 186 7.67 16.18 6.10
C VAL A 186 6.80 15.82 7.30
N GLU A 187 6.53 14.53 7.45
CA GLU A 187 5.74 13.98 8.55
C GLU A 187 6.67 13.21 9.50
N GLU A 188 7.07 13.86 10.61
CA GLU A 188 8.01 13.28 11.60
C GLU A 188 7.45 12.04 12.31
N GLY A 189 6.13 11.91 12.39
CA GLY A 189 5.45 10.75 12.97
C GLY A 189 5.38 9.55 12.04
N GLU A 190 5.83 9.68 10.79
CA GLU A 190 5.58 8.70 9.75
C GLU A 190 6.84 8.30 8.99
N LEU A 191 6.78 7.13 8.37
CA LEU A 191 7.82 6.59 7.50
C LEU A 191 7.19 5.90 6.30
N LYS A 192 7.93 5.87 5.19
CA LYS A 192 7.54 5.15 3.98
C LYS A 192 8.33 3.88 3.86
N ILE A 193 7.65 2.74 3.79
CA ILE A 193 8.24 1.44 3.53
C ILE A 193 7.93 1.03 2.10
N HIS A 194 8.93 0.49 1.41
CA HIS A 194 8.75 -0.23 0.17
C HIS A 194 9.30 -1.65 0.27
N GLN A 195 8.45 -2.60 -0.10
CA GLN A 195 8.71 -4.01 -0.06
C GLN A 195 7.80 -4.76 -1.05
N ALA A 196 8.35 -5.16 -2.20
CA ALA A 196 7.58 -5.88 -3.22
C ALA A 196 7.19 -7.34 -2.85
N SER A 197 7.78 -7.89 -1.79
CA SER A 197 7.56 -9.29 -1.36
C SER A 197 6.50 -9.41 -0.26
N HIS A 198 5.71 -10.49 -0.28
CA HIS A 198 4.69 -10.81 0.74
C HIS A 198 5.20 -11.00 2.18
N ALA A 199 6.49 -11.29 2.36
CA ALA A 199 7.04 -11.56 3.70
C ALA A 199 7.22 -10.24 4.46
N ARG A 200 6.62 -10.11 5.64
CA ARG A 200 6.53 -8.88 6.45
C ARG A 200 7.85 -8.44 7.14
N TYR A 201 8.99 -8.46 6.44
CA TYR A 201 10.32 -8.21 7.04
C TYR A 201 10.39 -6.87 7.79
N PHE A 202 9.90 -5.80 7.18
CA PHE A 202 9.98 -4.47 7.80
C PHE A 202 8.89 -4.22 8.85
N GLU A 203 7.78 -4.95 8.81
CA GLU A 203 6.77 -4.89 9.86
C GLU A 203 7.30 -5.58 11.13
N ASP A 204 8.01 -6.71 11.00
CA ASP A 204 8.68 -7.39 12.12
C ASP A 204 9.89 -6.58 12.65
N PHE A 205 10.57 -5.85 11.78
CA PHE A 205 11.69 -4.96 12.10
C PHE A 205 11.24 -3.74 12.92
N LEU A 206 10.02 -3.23 12.66
CA LEU A 206 9.44 -2.03 13.27
C LEU A 206 8.24 -2.39 14.15
N LYS A 207 8.51 -3.06 15.27
CA LYS A 207 7.48 -3.58 16.19
C LYS A 207 6.50 -2.52 16.70
N TYR A 208 6.94 -1.27 16.81
CA TYR A 208 6.13 -0.16 17.32
C TYR A 208 5.67 0.79 16.21
N VAL A 209 5.45 0.28 15.01
CA VAL A 209 4.92 1.05 13.88
C VAL A 209 3.58 0.46 13.47
N GLY A 210 2.55 1.30 13.50
CA GLY A 210 1.22 0.99 12.99
C GLY A 210 1.14 1.25 11.49
N TYR A 211 0.13 0.65 10.85
CA TYR A 211 -0.17 0.84 9.44
C TYR A 211 -1.63 1.21 9.29
N GLU A 212 -1.89 2.13 8.38
CA GLU A 212 -3.25 2.52 8.02
C GLU A 212 -3.96 1.37 7.32
N GLN A 213 -5.27 1.27 7.54
CA GLN A 213 -6.10 0.27 6.89
C GLN A 213 -6.21 0.53 5.40
N SER A 214 -6.26 -0.55 4.62
CA SER A 214 -6.55 -0.46 3.19
C SER A 214 -8.02 -0.09 2.96
N MET A 215 -8.32 0.48 1.79
CA MET A 215 -9.70 0.82 1.44
C MET A 215 -10.66 -0.39 1.51
N PRO A 216 -10.29 -1.59 1.03
CA PRO A 216 -11.13 -2.78 1.20
C PRO A 216 -11.43 -3.12 2.67
N GLU A 217 -10.45 -2.95 3.57
CA GLU A 217 -10.63 -3.20 5.01
C GLU A 217 -11.54 -2.16 5.66
N ILE A 218 -11.35 -0.87 5.33
CA ILE A 218 -12.21 0.21 5.82
C ILE A 218 -13.66 -0.03 5.41
N VAL A 219 -13.90 -0.31 4.13
CA VAL A 219 -15.24 -0.61 3.60
C VAL A 219 -15.81 -1.87 4.26
N LYS A 220 -15.01 -2.91 4.45
CA LYS A 220 -15.44 -4.14 5.12
C LYS A 220 -15.93 -3.85 6.53
N THR A 221 -15.16 -3.10 7.33
CA THR A 221 -15.53 -2.73 8.71
C THR A 221 -16.81 -1.89 8.71
N GLN A 222 -16.88 -0.84 7.89
CA GLN A 222 -18.06 0.03 7.83
C GLN A 222 -19.34 -0.69 7.41
N VAL A 223 -19.26 -1.61 6.44
CA VAL A 223 -20.43 -2.43 6.04
C VAL A 223 -20.85 -3.37 7.17
N ILE A 224 -19.91 -3.99 7.88
CA ILE A 224 -20.24 -4.84 9.04
C ILE A 224 -20.93 -4.02 10.12
N ASP A 225 -20.41 -2.83 10.43
CA ASP A 225 -20.97 -1.96 11.45
C ASP A 225 -22.38 -1.49 11.06
N PHE A 226 -22.60 -1.07 9.80
CA PHE A 226 -23.93 -0.73 9.30
C PHE A 226 -24.92 -1.89 9.41
N VAL A 227 -24.51 -3.10 9.03
CA VAL A 227 -25.37 -4.29 9.11
C VAL A 227 -25.68 -4.64 10.57
N ARG A 228 -24.73 -4.46 11.49
CA ARG A 228 -24.96 -4.65 12.92
C ARG A 228 -25.98 -3.66 13.46
N GLU A 229 -25.82 -2.36 13.15
CA GLU A 229 -26.77 -1.32 13.56
C GLU A 229 -28.17 -1.59 12.99
N THR A 230 -28.29 -1.93 11.71
CA THR A 230 -29.60 -2.02 11.05
C THR A 230 -30.32 -3.35 11.29
N ALA A 231 -29.59 -4.47 11.32
CA ALA A 231 -30.21 -5.81 11.32
C ALA A 231 -30.06 -6.56 12.65
N ILE A 232 -29.12 -6.17 13.51
CA ILE A 232 -28.83 -6.87 14.76
C ILE A 232 -29.36 -6.11 15.98
N GLU A 233 -29.47 -4.78 15.93
CA GLU A 233 -29.97 -3.97 17.05
C GLU A 233 -31.40 -4.38 17.47
N ASP A 234 -32.23 -4.82 16.52
CA ASP A 234 -33.59 -5.32 16.78
C ASP A 234 -33.65 -6.77 17.32
N LEU A 235 -32.51 -7.49 17.36
CA LEU A 235 -32.44 -8.87 17.82
C LEU A 235 -32.02 -8.94 19.30
N GLU A 236 -32.71 -9.78 20.08
CA GLU A 236 -32.37 -10.02 21.49
C GLU A 236 -30.90 -10.47 21.63
N ASP A 237 -30.18 -9.84 22.57
CA ASP A 237 -28.84 -10.22 22.98
C ASP A 237 -28.87 -11.69 23.44
N GLU A 238 -28.03 -12.54 22.85
CA GLU A 238 -27.95 -14.01 23.06
C GLU A 238 -29.01 -14.88 22.35
N SER A 239 -29.82 -14.33 21.44
CA SER A 239 -30.70 -15.17 20.61
C SER A 239 -29.90 -16.08 19.65
N PRO A 240 -30.34 -17.32 19.41
CA PRO A 240 -29.73 -18.20 18.40
C PRO A 240 -29.75 -17.60 16.99
N GLU A 241 -30.72 -16.74 16.70
CA GLU A 241 -30.89 -16.04 15.42
C GLU A 241 -29.79 -14.99 15.21
N ARG A 242 -29.47 -14.21 16.25
CA ARG A 242 -28.35 -13.26 16.22
C ARG A 242 -27.01 -13.96 16.03
N ALA A 243 -26.76 -15.05 16.76
CA ALA A 243 -25.52 -15.82 16.62
C ALA A 243 -25.33 -16.37 15.20
N GLN A 244 -26.40 -16.92 14.60
CA GLN A 244 -26.37 -17.39 13.20
C GLN A 244 -26.14 -16.25 12.21
N PHE A 245 -26.70 -15.08 12.48
CA PHE A 245 -26.53 -13.91 11.64
C PHE A 245 -25.09 -13.35 11.71
N GLU A 246 -24.51 -13.26 12.90
CA GLU A 246 -23.11 -12.85 13.09
C GLU A 246 -22.14 -13.83 12.41
N GLU A 247 -22.36 -15.14 12.55
CA GLU A 247 -21.56 -16.17 11.86
C GLU A 247 -21.68 -16.04 10.32
N ALA A 248 -22.89 -15.86 9.80
CA ALA A 248 -23.11 -15.64 8.37
C ALA A 248 -22.42 -14.36 7.86
N MET A 249 -22.36 -13.32 8.68
CA MET A 249 -21.65 -12.08 8.37
C MET A 249 -20.14 -12.25 8.34
N GLU A 250 -19.55 -13.00 9.27
CA GLU A 250 -18.12 -13.33 9.24
C GLU A 250 -17.76 -14.11 7.98
N ILE A 251 -18.56 -15.12 7.64
CA ILE A 251 -18.40 -15.91 6.40
C ILE A 251 -18.53 -15.02 5.16
N TRP A 252 -19.51 -14.12 5.12
CA TRP A 252 -19.69 -13.17 4.03
C TRP A 252 -18.50 -12.22 3.88
N ALA A 253 -17.96 -11.76 5.01
CA ALA A 253 -16.87 -10.80 5.05
C ALA A 253 -15.55 -11.40 4.53
N GLU A 254 -15.34 -12.70 4.74
CA GLU A 254 -14.17 -13.45 4.25
C GLU A 254 -14.34 -14.05 2.84
N SER A 255 -15.56 -14.08 2.31
CA SER A 255 -15.80 -14.68 0.99
C SER A 255 -15.15 -13.87 -0.15
N PRO A 256 -14.33 -14.51 -1.01
CA PRO A 256 -13.68 -13.85 -2.15
C PRO A 256 -14.65 -13.52 -3.29
N LYS A 257 -15.83 -14.15 -3.31
CA LYS A 257 -16.91 -13.84 -4.25
C LYS A 257 -18.16 -13.55 -3.45
N ARG A 258 -18.72 -12.36 -3.66
CA ARG A 258 -19.93 -11.91 -3.00
C ARG A 258 -21.06 -11.89 -4.03
N GLU A 259 -22.20 -12.44 -3.64
CA GLU A 259 -23.44 -12.39 -4.41
C GLU A 259 -24.41 -11.42 -3.74
N LEU A 260 -25.30 -10.82 -4.54
CA LEU A 260 -26.34 -9.92 -4.05
C LEU A 260 -27.24 -10.68 -3.07
N GLN A 261 -27.38 -10.15 -1.84
CA GLN A 261 -28.13 -10.81 -0.77
C GLN A 261 -29.62 -10.42 -0.72
N GLU A 262 -30.05 -9.38 -1.43
CA GLU A 262 -31.42 -8.86 -1.45
C GLU A 262 -32.04 -8.62 -0.04
N ARG A 263 -31.21 -8.18 0.93
CA ARG A 263 -31.64 -7.99 2.33
C ARG A 263 -32.07 -6.57 2.69
N PHE A 264 -31.49 -5.56 2.05
CA PHE A 264 -31.71 -4.16 2.36
C PHE A 264 -32.40 -3.46 1.20
N THR A 265 -33.21 -2.46 1.53
CA THR A 265 -33.85 -1.54 0.59
C THR A 265 -32.82 -0.61 -0.05
N THR A 266 -33.24 0.11 -1.09
CA THR A 266 -32.33 1.08 -1.75
C THR A 266 -32.02 2.23 -0.81
N GLU A 267 -33.02 2.71 -0.06
CA GLU A 267 -32.91 3.80 0.89
C GLU A 267 -31.90 3.48 2.01
N GLU A 268 -31.99 2.29 2.60
CA GLU A 268 -31.04 1.82 3.63
C GLU A 268 -29.60 1.73 3.09
N VAL A 269 -29.43 1.23 1.86
CA VAL A 269 -28.10 1.13 1.23
C VAL A 269 -27.55 2.52 0.89
N VAL A 270 -28.39 3.46 0.47
CA VAL A 270 -28.01 4.85 0.19
C VAL A 270 -27.61 5.59 1.48
N GLU A 271 -28.32 5.35 2.58
CA GLU A 271 -27.94 5.90 3.89
C GLU A 271 -26.56 5.38 4.32
N ALA A 272 -26.34 4.07 4.21
CA ALA A 272 -25.04 3.46 4.50
C ALA A 272 -23.94 4.03 3.62
N ALA A 273 -24.18 4.11 2.31
CA ALA A 273 -23.26 4.69 1.34
C ALA A 273 -22.91 6.14 1.68
N SER A 274 -23.88 6.95 2.10
CA SER A 274 -23.66 8.34 2.48
C SER A 274 -22.69 8.45 3.66
N ARG A 275 -22.89 7.66 4.72
CA ARG A 275 -21.95 7.62 5.88
C ARG A 275 -20.54 7.20 5.47
N MET A 276 -20.42 6.23 4.57
CA MET A 276 -19.11 5.78 4.06
C MET A 276 -18.43 6.86 3.21
N VAL A 277 -19.19 7.55 2.34
CA VAL A 277 -18.71 8.63 1.47
C VAL A 277 -18.30 9.87 2.26
N GLU A 278 -18.98 10.19 3.37
CA GLU A 278 -18.59 11.29 4.27
C GLU A 278 -17.17 11.12 4.80
N HIS A 279 -16.78 9.90 5.16
CA HIS A 279 -15.43 9.57 5.61
C HIS A 279 -14.46 9.29 4.47
N THR A 280 -14.93 8.77 3.34
CA THR A 280 -14.10 8.49 2.16
C THR A 280 -14.83 8.81 0.86
N PRO A 281 -14.68 10.06 0.35
CA PRO A 281 -15.41 10.51 -0.84
C PRO A 281 -15.05 9.75 -2.12
N GLU A 282 -13.84 9.20 -2.21
CA GLU A 282 -13.34 8.51 -3.41
C GLU A 282 -13.73 7.01 -3.50
N LEU A 283 -14.73 6.58 -2.73
CA LEU A 283 -15.18 5.19 -2.74
C LEU A 283 -15.77 4.82 -4.11
N GLU A 284 -15.23 3.76 -4.71
CA GLU A 284 -15.67 3.25 -6.02
C GLU A 284 -16.73 2.15 -5.85
N LEU A 285 -17.84 2.26 -6.58
CA LEU A 285 -18.81 1.20 -6.79
C LEU A 285 -18.37 0.33 -7.97
N LYS A 286 -18.06 -0.94 -7.70
CA LYS A 286 -17.71 -1.93 -8.72
C LYS A 286 -18.61 -3.15 -8.63
N MET A 287 -19.34 -3.43 -9.71
CA MET A 287 -20.15 -4.64 -9.83
C MET A 287 -20.02 -5.29 -11.20
N LYS A 288 -20.27 -6.59 -11.27
CA LYS A 288 -20.32 -7.34 -12.53
C LYS A 288 -21.72 -7.91 -12.74
N LEU A 289 -22.26 -7.69 -13.94
CA LEU A 289 -23.49 -8.31 -14.42
C LEU A 289 -23.10 -9.23 -15.58
N ASP A 290 -23.03 -10.53 -15.32
CA ASP A 290 -22.48 -11.53 -16.23
C ASP A 290 -21.07 -11.16 -16.74
N HIS A 291 -20.97 -10.71 -17.99
CA HIS A 291 -19.73 -10.29 -18.66
C HIS A 291 -19.55 -8.76 -18.69
N MET A 292 -20.57 -8.01 -18.26
CA MET A 292 -20.56 -6.55 -18.19
C MET A 292 -20.00 -6.10 -16.84
N SER A 293 -19.18 -5.05 -16.85
CA SER A 293 -18.65 -4.44 -15.63
C SER A 293 -19.18 -3.02 -15.52
N VAL A 294 -19.65 -2.65 -14.33
CA VAL A 294 -20.08 -1.30 -13.99
C VAL A 294 -19.06 -0.74 -13.00
N ASN A 295 -18.51 0.43 -13.31
CA ASN A 295 -17.62 1.20 -12.45
C ASN A 295 -18.19 2.61 -12.31
N ALA A 296 -18.47 3.03 -11.09
CA ALA A 296 -18.96 4.37 -10.73
C ALA A 296 -18.41 4.78 -9.36
N MET A 297 -18.73 5.97 -8.86
CA MET A 297 -18.51 6.28 -7.44
C MET A 297 -19.66 5.71 -6.59
N LEU A 298 -19.40 5.39 -5.33
CA LEU A 298 -20.42 4.89 -4.41
C LEU A 298 -21.47 5.98 -4.11
N SER A 299 -21.06 7.24 -4.12
CA SER A 299 -21.94 8.41 -4.03
C SER A 299 -22.99 8.47 -5.13
N ASP A 300 -22.70 7.89 -6.29
CA ASP A 300 -23.61 7.90 -7.45
C ASP A 300 -24.76 6.90 -7.26
N PHE A 301 -24.64 5.95 -6.33
CA PHE A 301 -25.65 4.93 -6.10
C PHE A 301 -26.92 5.54 -5.47
N GLY A 302 -28.06 5.32 -6.11
CA GLY A 302 -29.34 5.92 -5.71
C GLY A 302 -29.61 7.30 -6.29
N GLU A 303 -28.59 7.99 -6.82
CA GLU A 303 -28.73 9.28 -7.49
C GLU A 303 -28.69 9.14 -9.02
N SER A 304 -27.56 8.68 -9.57
CA SER A 304 -27.36 8.53 -11.02
C SER A 304 -27.14 7.08 -11.44
N VAL A 305 -26.85 6.18 -10.50
CA VAL A 305 -26.74 4.73 -10.73
C VAL A 305 -27.81 4.02 -9.92
N HIS A 306 -28.67 3.27 -10.60
CA HIS A 306 -29.75 2.50 -9.98
C HIS A 306 -29.66 1.03 -10.36
N LEU A 307 -29.84 0.14 -9.37
CA LEU A 307 -29.94 -1.30 -9.58
C LEU A 307 -31.39 -1.73 -9.38
N ALA A 308 -31.97 -2.36 -10.39
CA ALA A 308 -33.34 -2.85 -10.35
C ALA A 308 -33.44 -4.31 -10.80
N LYS A 309 -34.51 -4.98 -10.38
CA LYS A 309 -34.82 -6.36 -10.78
C LYS A 309 -36.03 -6.36 -11.73
N LEU A 310 -35.88 -7.05 -12.85
CA LEU A 310 -36.94 -7.23 -13.85
C LEU A 310 -37.15 -8.72 -14.14
N GLY A 311 -38.02 -9.35 -13.36
CA GLY A 311 -38.17 -10.81 -13.29
C GLY A 311 -36.93 -11.43 -12.66
N ASP A 312 -36.30 -12.40 -13.34
CA ASP A 312 -35.08 -13.07 -12.87
C ASP A 312 -33.77 -12.38 -13.30
N ARG A 313 -33.85 -11.19 -13.90
CA ARG A 313 -32.68 -10.45 -14.39
C ARG A 313 -32.48 -9.15 -13.62
N TYR A 314 -31.22 -8.78 -13.46
CA TYR A 314 -30.82 -7.48 -12.91
C TYR A 314 -30.57 -6.48 -14.04
N VAL A 315 -30.98 -5.24 -13.81
CA VAL A 315 -30.80 -4.12 -14.73
C VAL A 315 -30.13 -3.00 -13.94
N VAL A 316 -29.05 -2.46 -14.49
CA VAL A 316 -28.44 -1.23 -13.99
C VAL A 316 -28.84 -0.09 -14.92
N LEU A 317 -29.38 0.98 -14.35
CA LEU A 317 -29.67 2.23 -15.03
C LEU A 317 -28.61 3.25 -14.62
N MET A 318 -28.01 3.93 -15.60
CA MET A 318 -27.05 5.01 -15.38
C MET A 318 -27.55 6.27 -16.07
N GLU A 319 -27.64 7.36 -15.32
CA GLU A 319 -28.00 8.70 -15.80
C GLU A 319 -26.75 9.56 -15.98
N ALA A 320 -26.69 10.32 -17.06
CA ALA A 320 -25.60 11.27 -17.33
C ALA A 320 -26.09 12.38 -18.26
N ASP A 321 -25.53 13.59 -18.10
CA ASP A 321 -25.85 14.74 -18.94
C ASP A 321 -25.28 14.63 -20.37
N SER A 322 -24.23 13.84 -20.55
CA SER A 322 -23.57 13.68 -21.84
C SER A 322 -22.89 12.33 -21.98
N VAL A 323 -22.73 11.89 -23.23
CA VAL A 323 -22.02 10.66 -23.60
C VAL A 323 -20.83 11.02 -24.46
N VAL A 324 -19.63 10.59 -24.05
CA VAL A 324 -18.36 10.86 -24.74
C VAL A 324 -17.69 9.54 -25.08
N PHE A 325 -17.18 9.42 -26.30
CA PHE A 325 -16.48 8.24 -26.79
C PHE A 325 -14.98 8.53 -26.97
N GLU A 326 -14.13 7.55 -26.63
CA GLU A 326 -12.71 7.61 -26.97
C GLU A 326 -12.49 7.42 -28.48
N LYS A 327 -11.31 7.83 -28.97
CA LYS A 327 -11.00 7.82 -30.41
C LYS A 327 -10.85 6.40 -30.95
N GLY A 328 -11.90 5.87 -31.56
CA GLY A 328 -11.94 4.57 -32.21
C GLY A 328 -13.36 4.23 -32.62
N PHE A 329 -13.60 3.96 -33.90
CA PHE A 329 -14.95 3.91 -34.47
C PHE A 329 -15.83 2.83 -33.82
N SER A 330 -16.84 3.24 -33.07
CA SER A 330 -17.99 2.40 -32.72
C SER A 330 -19.23 2.89 -33.46
N PRO A 331 -19.97 2.02 -34.18
CA PRO A 331 -21.21 2.41 -34.85
C PRO A 331 -22.27 3.02 -33.89
N ILE A 332 -22.12 2.77 -32.58
CA ILE A 332 -23.01 3.32 -31.55
C ILE A 332 -22.94 4.84 -31.44
N GLU A 333 -21.84 5.46 -31.89
CA GLU A 333 -21.69 6.93 -31.94
C GLU A 333 -22.78 7.60 -32.80
N PHE A 334 -23.36 6.87 -33.76
CA PHE A 334 -24.43 7.34 -34.62
C PHE A 334 -25.82 6.90 -34.16
N HIS A 335 -25.93 6.18 -33.03
CA HIS A 335 -27.21 5.75 -32.49
C HIS A 335 -28.02 6.96 -32.05
N LYS A 336 -29.27 7.04 -32.52
CA LYS A 336 -30.26 7.97 -31.99
C LYS A 336 -30.96 7.28 -30.80
N PRO A 337 -30.79 7.75 -29.56
CA PRO A 337 -31.43 7.14 -28.40
C PRO A 337 -32.95 7.16 -28.53
N GLU A 338 -33.57 6.03 -28.17
CA GLU A 338 -35.02 5.89 -27.99
C GLU A 338 -35.44 6.41 -26.60
N ASP A 339 -36.74 6.61 -26.36
CA ASP A 339 -37.24 6.93 -25.02
C ASP A 339 -37.03 5.76 -24.05
N LEU A 340 -36.66 6.05 -22.80
CA LEU A 340 -36.39 5.03 -21.79
C LEU A 340 -37.57 4.07 -21.57
N HIS A 341 -38.80 4.58 -21.59
CA HIS A 341 -40.00 3.76 -21.39
C HIS A 341 -40.18 2.75 -22.53
N GLU A 342 -39.91 3.16 -23.77
CA GLU A 342 -39.97 2.28 -24.93
C GLU A 342 -38.95 1.15 -24.84
N VAL A 343 -37.74 1.46 -24.35
CA VAL A 343 -36.69 0.47 -24.12
C VAL A 343 -37.10 -0.54 -23.04
N ILE A 344 -37.63 -0.06 -21.90
CA ILE A 344 -38.09 -0.91 -20.79
C ILE A 344 -39.23 -1.84 -21.26
N GLU A 345 -40.21 -1.31 -21.98
CA GLU A 345 -41.33 -2.11 -22.53
C GLU A 345 -40.85 -3.15 -23.55
N ARG A 346 -39.87 -2.83 -24.39
CA ARG A 346 -39.24 -3.80 -25.29
C ARG A 346 -38.51 -4.92 -24.52
N ILE A 347 -37.82 -4.58 -23.42
CA ILE A 347 -37.15 -5.57 -22.56
C ILE A 347 -38.18 -6.48 -21.87
N ARG A 348 -39.31 -5.91 -21.40
CA ARG A 348 -40.45 -6.65 -20.84
C ARG A 348 -41.10 -7.55 -21.88
N GLY A 349 -41.37 -7.04 -23.08
CA GLY A 349 -41.97 -7.80 -24.18
C GLY A 349 -41.14 -9.02 -24.61
N LYS A 350 -39.81 -8.96 -24.49
CA LYS A 350 -38.94 -10.12 -24.70
C LYS A 350 -39.19 -11.26 -23.70
N GLN A 351 -39.59 -10.98 -22.44
CA GLN A 351 -39.96 -12.03 -21.47
C GLN A 351 -41.14 -12.87 -21.96
N GLY A 352 -42.12 -12.24 -22.62
CA GLY A 352 -43.30 -12.96 -23.15
C GLY A 352 -43.01 -13.88 -24.33
N SER A 353 -41.84 -13.75 -24.98
CA SER A 353 -41.46 -14.54 -26.17
C SER A 353 -40.63 -15.79 -25.86
N PHE A 354 -39.98 -15.86 -24.70
CA PHE A 354 -39.14 -16.99 -24.29
C PHE A 354 -39.87 -18.02 -23.40
N SER A 355 -41.13 -17.76 -23.01
CA SER A 355 -41.98 -18.68 -22.25
C SER A 355 -43.03 -19.41 -23.11
N ARG A 356 -42.73 -19.69 -24.39
CA ARG A 356 -43.54 -20.58 -25.24
C ARG A 356 -42.74 -21.76 -25.76
#